data_AF-D4Z8R0-F1
#
_entry.id   AF-D4Z8R0-F1
#
_cell.length_a   1.000
_cell.length_b   1.000
_cell.length_c   1.000
_cell.angle_alpha   90.00
_cell.angle_beta   90.00
_cell.angle_gamma   90.00
#
_symmetry.space_group_name_H-M   'P 1'
#
loop_
_entity.id
_entity.type
_entity.pdbx_description
1 polymer ?
#
loop_
_entity_poly.entity_id
_entity_poly.type
_entity_poly.pdbx_seq_one_letter_code
_entity_poly.pdbx_strand_id
1 'polypeptide(L)'
;MTTLDLAERIIADFACAESRLRLIKPVPHHEWLVPPGELYWFAGDVPTSVAHGASIFLRRTPADPLLEDQIHIEVRLFWDEPWRMDKPATHRAILWCERGPRFFGRSTSLIGSGASFFYACCIEHLCEDVIEAIGTALYVWNRLREGTRS
;
A
#
# COMPACT_ATOMS: atom_id res chain seq x y z
N MET A 1 3.20 -22.57 16.25
CA MET A 1 3.71 -21.95 15.02
C MET A 1 5.14 -21.49 15.29
N THR A 2 6.09 -21.91 14.47
CA THR A 2 7.49 -21.49 14.60
C THR A 2 7.70 -20.11 13.96
N THR A 3 8.82 -19.45 14.25
CA THR A 3 9.22 -18.19 13.58
C THR A 3 9.41 -18.39 12.08
N LEU A 4 9.86 -19.59 11.66
CA LEU A 4 10.03 -19.94 10.26
C LEU A 4 8.68 -20.04 9.54
N ASP A 5 7.70 -20.72 10.14
CA ASP A 5 6.34 -20.83 9.59
C ASP A 5 5.68 -19.45 9.43
N LEU A 6 5.95 -18.53 10.37
CA LEU A 6 5.45 -17.16 10.32
C LEU A 6 6.08 -16.37 9.16
N ALA A 7 7.40 -16.48 8.98
CA ALA A 7 8.10 -15.81 7.90
C ALA A 7 7.62 -16.29 6.52
N GLU A 8 7.47 -17.60 6.33
CA GLU A 8 6.94 -18.17 5.08
C GLU A 8 5.53 -17.69 4.77
N ARG A 9 4.65 -17.65 5.78
CA ARG A 9 3.29 -17.10 5.59
C ARG A 9 3.30 -15.63 5.22
N ILE A 10 4.13 -14.81 5.88
CA ILE A 10 4.22 -13.37 5.57
C ILE A 10 4.67 -13.15 4.13
N ILE A 11 5.68 -13.90 3.68
CA ILE A 11 6.17 -13.86 2.29
C ILE A 11 5.04 -14.23 1.32
N ALA A 12 4.28 -15.29 1.62
CA ALA A 12 3.16 -15.73 0.79
C ALA A 12 2.02 -14.70 0.74
N ASP A 13 1.64 -14.14 1.90
CA ASP A 13 0.61 -13.10 2.00
C ASP A 13 1.03 -11.84 1.23
N PHE A 14 2.29 -11.41 1.37
CA PHE A 14 2.82 -10.26 0.64
C PHE A 14 2.78 -10.47 -0.87
N ALA A 15 3.22 -11.64 -1.34
CA ALA A 15 3.17 -11.99 -2.77
C ALA A 15 1.71 -12.06 -3.30
N CYS A 16 0.77 -12.55 -2.48
CA CYS A 16 -0.66 -12.55 -2.81
C CYS A 16 -1.19 -11.12 -2.97
N ALA A 17 -0.89 -10.24 -2.00
CA ALA A 17 -1.31 -8.85 -2.05
C ALA A 17 -0.71 -8.09 -3.25
N GLU A 18 0.59 -8.27 -3.51
CA GLU A 18 1.26 -7.70 -4.68
C GLU A 18 0.57 -8.14 -5.98
N SER A 19 0.32 -9.44 -6.13
CA SER A 19 -0.34 -9.99 -7.32
C SER A 19 -1.74 -9.40 -7.54
N ARG A 20 -2.51 -9.23 -6.45
CA ARG A 20 -3.85 -8.62 -6.50
C ARG A 20 -3.80 -7.13 -6.84
N LEU A 21 -2.94 -6.35 -6.19
CA LEU A 21 -2.81 -4.92 -6.44
C LEU A 21 -2.37 -4.62 -7.89
N ARG A 22 -1.49 -5.47 -8.45
CA ARG A 22 -1.04 -5.38 -9.85
C ARG A 22 -2.13 -5.60 -10.89
N LEU A 23 -3.32 -6.11 -10.51
CA LEU A 23 -4.49 -6.16 -11.39
C LEU A 23 -5.04 -4.76 -11.72
N ILE A 24 -4.78 -3.79 -10.84
CA ILE A 24 -5.10 -2.39 -11.11
C ILE A 24 -4.13 -1.86 -12.16
N LYS A 25 -4.64 -1.58 -13.36
CA LYS A 25 -3.86 -1.03 -14.45
C LYS A 25 -3.26 0.32 -14.03
N PRO A 26 -1.93 0.48 -14.06
CA PRO A 26 -1.30 1.76 -13.78
C PRO A 26 -1.77 2.86 -14.73
N VAL A 27 -1.87 4.09 -14.20
CA VAL A 27 -2.04 5.28 -15.04
C VAL A 27 -0.75 5.54 -15.84
N PRO A 28 -0.80 6.31 -16.95
CA PRO A 28 0.37 6.49 -17.81
C PRO A 28 1.63 6.92 -17.05
N HIS A 29 2.77 6.32 -17.39
CA HIS A 29 4.09 6.55 -16.78
C HIS A 29 4.23 6.15 -15.30
N HIS A 30 3.25 5.46 -14.73
CA HIS A 30 3.30 4.91 -13.38
C HIS A 30 3.47 3.40 -13.43
N GLU A 31 4.08 2.85 -12.39
CA GLU A 31 4.29 1.42 -12.26
C GLU A 31 4.18 1.00 -10.79
N TRP A 32 3.83 -0.27 -10.61
CA TRP A 32 3.85 -0.92 -9.31
C TRP A 32 5.29 -1.25 -8.93
N LEU A 33 5.70 -0.84 -7.74
CA LEU A 33 7.04 -0.99 -7.20
C LEU A 33 7.00 -1.61 -5.81
N VAL A 34 7.88 -2.58 -5.60
CA VAL A 34 8.19 -3.16 -4.30
C VAL A 34 9.64 -2.80 -4.00
N PRO A 35 9.93 -2.02 -2.94
CA PRO A 35 11.31 -1.72 -2.61
C PRO A 35 12.12 -3.00 -2.34
N PRO A 36 13.39 -3.05 -2.77
CA PRO A 36 14.25 -4.20 -2.51
C PRO A 36 14.37 -4.41 -1.00
N GLY A 37 14.18 -5.65 -0.55
CA GLY A 37 14.31 -5.97 0.87
C GLY A 37 13.10 -5.57 1.72
N GLU A 38 11.94 -5.28 1.13
CA GLU A 38 10.67 -5.12 1.86
C GLU A 38 10.22 -6.37 2.62
N LEU A 39 10.97 -7.47 2.61
CA LEU A 39 10.77 -8.61 3.53
C LEU A 39 12.04 -8.93 4.34
N TYR A 40 13.14 -8.18 4.10
CA TYR A 40 14.40 -8.23 4.84
C TYR A 40 14.42 -7.13 5.89
N TRP A 41 13.56 -7.31 6.87
CA TRP A 41 13.32 -6.34 7.91
C TRP A 41 14.18 -6.61 9.14
N PHE A 42 14.64 -5.51 9.76
CA PHE A 42 15.44 -5.48 10.99
C PHE A 42 16.51 -6.59 11.10
N ALA A 43 17.28 -6.78 10.02
CA ALA A 43 18.39 -7.74 9.98
C ALA A 43 18.01 -9.19 10.37
N GLY A 44 16.77 -9.62 10.07
CA GLY A 44 16.27 -10.96 10.36
C GLY A 44 15.41 -11.08 11.63
N ASP A 45 15.10 -9.97 12.30
CA ASP A 45 14.21 -9.93 13.47
C ASP A 45 12.73 -9.87 13.05
N VAL A 46 12.15 -11.05 12.81
CA VAL A 46 10.75 -11.22 12.36
C VAL A 46 9.73 -10.45 13.24
N PRO A 47 9.79 -10.47 14.58
CA PRO A 47 8.91 -9.65 15.42
C PRO A 47 8.90 -8.15 15.14
N THR A 48 10.09 -7.53 15.11
CA THR A 48 10.21 -6.09 14.82
C THR A 48 9.71 -5.79 13.42
N SER A 49 9.97 -6.72 12.51
CA SER A 49 9.55 -6.63 11.13
C SER A 49 8.03 -6.60 10.92
N VAL A 50 7.31 -7.48 11.63
CA VAL A 50 5.83 -7.50 11.65
C VAL A 50 5.26 -6.18 12.17
N ALA A 51 5.93 -5.52 13.13
CA ALA A 51 5.48 -4.26 13.71
C ALA A 51 5.57 -3.07 12.74
N HIS A 52 6.54 -3.09 11.80
CA HIS A 52 6.77 -1.98 10.87
C HIS A 52 6.03 -2.13 9.52
N GLY A 53 5.74 -3.36 9.11
CA GLY A 53 4.97 -3.66 7.89
C GLY A 53 5.76 -3.51 6.58
N ALA A 54 5.11 -3.87 5.48
CA ALA A 54 5.65 -3.91 4.11
C ALA A 54 4.94 -2.94 3.20
N SER A 55 5.66 -2.21 2.35
CA SER A 55 5.04 -1.25 1.43
C SER A 55 5.08 -1.72 -0.02
N ILE A 56 3.94 -1.56 -0.71
CA ILE A 56 3.79 -1.72 -2.16
C ILE A 56 3.33 -0.37 -2.71
N PHE A 57 4.02 0.14 -3.72
CA PHE A 57 3.79 1.48 -4.24
C PHE A 57 3.26 1.46 -5.68
N LEU A 58 2.33 2.36 -6.01
CA LEU A 58 2.08 2.78 -7.39
C LEU A 58 2.54 4.23 -7.52
N ARG A 59 3.57 4.46 -8.33
CA ARG A 59 4.12 5.82 -8.53
C ARG A 59 4.74 5.99 -9.91
N ARG A 60 5.01 7.23 -10.28
CA ARG A 60 5.71 7.54 -11.54
C ARG A 60 7.14 7.01 -11.51
N THR A 61 7.59 6.46 -12.64
CA THR A 61 9.01 6.11 -12.87
C THR A 61 9.51 6.68 -14.20
N PRO A 62 10.61 7.48 -14.19
CA PRO A 62 11.25 8.04 -13.00
C PRO A 62 10.32 9.01 -12.26
N ALA A 63 10.56 9.19 -10.96
CA ALA A 63 9.82 10.17 -10.17
C ALA A 63 10.11 11.59 -10.72
N ASP A 64 9.06 12.38 -10.92
CA ASP A 64 9.18 13.78 -11.31
C ASP A 64 8.62 14.63 -10.17
N PRO A 65 9.46 15.33 -9.39
CA PRO A 65 8.95 16.12 -8.29
C PRO A 65 7.99 17.19 -8.79
N LEU A 66 8.24 17.82 -9.94
CA LEU A 66 7.49 19.00 -10.38
C LEU A 66 6.12 18.67 -11.00
N LEU A 67 5.84 17.39 -11.26
CA LEU A 67 4.62 17.00 -11.95
C LEU A 67 3.39 17.05 -11.02
N GLU A 68 2.46 17.96 -11.33
CA GLU A 68 1.24 18.19 -10.54
C GLU A 68 0.15 17.13 -10.72
N ASP A 69 0.19 16.37 -11.82
CA ASP A 69 -0.76 15.31 -12.09
C ASP A 69 -0.23 13.92 -11.76
N GLN A 70 0.96 13.78 -11.16
CA GLN A 70 1.42 12.47 -10.68
C GLN A 70 0.51 11.94 -9.57
N ILE A 71 0.38 10.62 -9.51
CA ILE A 71 -0.27 9.93 -8.39
C ILE A 71 0.78 9.11 -7.63
N HIS A 72 0.63 9.08 -6.32
CA HIS A 72 1.40 8.23 -5.44
C HIS A 72 0.43 7.43 -4.58
N ILE A 73 0.48 6.11 -4.71
CA ILE A 73 -0.24 5.20 -3.84
C ILE A 73 0.79 4.39 -3.06
N GLU A 74 0.59 4.30 -1.76
CA GLU A 74 1.33 3.42 -0.87
C GLU A 74 0.34 2.53 -0.13
N VAL A 75 0.47 1.22 -0.30
CA VAL A 75 -0.22 0.22 0.49
C VAL A 75 0.79 -0.39 1.43
N ARG A 76 0.63 -0.15 2.73
CA ARG A 76 1.47 -0.77 3.76
C ARG A 76 0.73 -1.86 4.49
N LEU A 77 1.20 -3.10 4.36
CA LEU A 77 0.62 -4.29 4.97
C LEU A 77 1.26 -4.57 6.32
N PHE A 78 0.45 -4.99 7.29
CA PHE A 78 0.88 -5.44 8.60
C PHE A 78 0.23 -6.78 8.89
N TRP A 79 1.01 -7.69 9.47
CA TRP A 79 0.54 -9.01 9.85
C TRP A 79 0.19 -9.04 11.33
N ASP A 80 -0.55 -10.08 11.68
CA ASP A 80 -0.83 -10.37 13.07
C ASP A 80 0.47 -10.66 13.84
N GLU A 81 0.48 -10.22 15.09
CA GLU A 81 1.56 -10.46 16.04
C GLU A 81 1.17 -11.70 16.88
N PRO A 82 1.56 -12.93 16.51
CA PRO A 82 1.11 -14.15 17.18
C PRO A 82 1.51 -14.24 18.67
N TRP A 83 2.40 -13.37 19.13
CA TRP A 83 2.77 -13.21 20.54
C TRP A 83 1.86 -12.25 21.32
N ARG A 84 1.00 -11.47 20.66
CA ARG A 84 -0.04 -10.64 21.30
C ARG A 84 -1.31 -11.45 21.48
N MET A 85 -1.38 -12.18 22.59
CA MET A 85 -2.51 -13.07 22.92
C MET A 85 -3.82 -12.33 23.23
N ASP A 86 -3.81 -10.99 23.27
CA ASP A 86 -4.94 -10.14 23.61
C ASP A 86 -5.72 -9.62 22.39
N LYS A 87 -5.27 -9.90 21.16
CA LYS A 87 -5.90 -9.37 19.94
C LYS A 87 -6.35 -10.49 19.00
N PRO A 88 -7.53 -10.36 18.38
CA PRO A 88 -7.92 -11.27 17.31
C PRO A 88 -6.93 -11.15 16.16
N ALA A 89 -6.60 -12.28 15.54
CA ALA A 89 -5.73 -12.32 14.38
C ALA A 89 -6.37 -11.53 13.23
N THR A 90 -5.81 -10.35 12.95
CA THR A 90 -6.28 -9.48 11.87
C THR A 90 -5.11 -8.97 11.06
N HIS A 91 -5.14 -9.21 9.75
CA HIS A 91 -4.31 -8.50 8.80
C HIS A 91 -4.75 -7.04 8.76
N ARG A 92 -3.79 -6.14 8.58
CA ARG A 92 -4.06 -4.70 8.54
C ARG A 92 -3.37 -4.07 7.36
N ALA A 93 -3.97 -3.05 6.79
CA ALA A 93 -3.32 -2.21 5.79
C ALA A 93 -3.51 -0.73 6.13
N ILE A 94 -2.50 0.06 5.79
CA ILE A 94 -2.63 1.51 5.69
C ILE A 94 -2.48 1.88 4.22
N LEU A 95 -3.42 2.69 3.74
CA LEU A 95 -3.42 3.21 2.38
C LEU A 95 -3.18 4.72 2.42
N TRP A 96 -2.22 5.17 1.62
CA TRP A 96 -2.09 6.56 1.22
C TRP A 96 -2.35 6.66 -0.28
N CYS A 97 -3.20 7.60 -0.70
CA CYS A 97 -3.38 7.96 -2.10
C CYS A 97 -3.23 9.47 -2.22
N GLU A 98 -2.18 9.91 -2.89
CA GLU A 98 -1.83 11.32 -2.99
C GLU A 98 -1.68 11.72 -4.46
N ARG A 99 -2.09 12.95 -4.79
CA ARG A 99 -1.81 13.59 -6.09
C ARG A 99 -0.79 14.71 -5.91
N GLY A 100 0.11 14.82 -6.88
CA GLY A 100 1.02 15.94 -7.02
C GLY A 100 2.35 15.72 -6.29
N PRO A 101 3.15 16.78 -6.14
CA PRO A 101 4.48 16.71 -5.56
C PRO A 101 4.46 16.36 -4.06
N ARG A 102 5.16 15.31 -3.62
CA ARG A 102 5.31 15.00 -2.17
C ARG A 102 6.25 15.96 -1.41
N PHE A 103 6.98 16.84 -2.10
CA PHE A 103 7.88 17.79 -1.48
C PHE A 103 7.17 19.10 -1.13
N PHE A 104 7.54 19.73 0.00
CA PHE A 104 6.91 20.94 0.57
C PHE A 104 5.39 20.86 0.83
N GLY A 105 4.84 19.66 1.10
CA GLY A 105 3.43 19.51 1.46
C GLY A 105 2.46 19.92 0.35
N ARG A 106 2.90 19.85 -0.91
CA ARG A 106 2.09 20.20 -2.09
C ARG A 106 1.27 19.01 -2.61
N SER A 107 1.34 17.85 -1.96
CA SER A 107 0.50 16.72 -2.31
C SER A 107 -0.89 16.87 -1.70
N THR A 108 -1.90 16.46 -2.45
CA THR A 108 -3.30 16.44 -2.00
C THR A 108 -3.74 15.01 -1.84
N SER A 109 -4.31 14.67 -0.69
CA SER A 109 -4.90 13.35 -0.49
C SER A 109 -6.10 13.15 -1.41
N LEU A 110 -6.13 12.01 -2.09
CA LEU A 110 -7.24 11.55 -2.92
C LEU A 110 -8.26 10.71 -2.13
N ILE A 111 -7.91 10.38 -0.89
CA ILE A 111 -8.76 9.74 0.11
C ILE A 111 -9.06 10.77 1.20
N GLY A 112 -10.30 10.84 1.69
CA GLY A 112 -10.78 11.99 2.48
C GLY A 112 -10.02 12.26 3.79
N SER A 113 -9.48 11.22 4.41
CA SER A 113 -8.49 11.29 5.49
C SER A 113 -7.12 11.00 4.89
N GLY A 114 -6.08 11.77 5.23
CA GLY A 114 -4.73 11.65 4.63
C GLY A 114 -4.14 10.22 4.62
N ALA A 115 -4.69 9.30 5.40
CA ALA A 115 -4.55 7.85 5.25
C ALA A 115 -5.89 7.15 5.49
N SER A 116 -6.06 5.93 4.96
CA SER A 116 -7.16 5.01 5.29
C SER A 116 -6.61 3.74 5.94
N PHE A 117 -7.32 3.21 6.93
CA PHE A 117 -6.93 2.04 7.71
C PHE A 117 -7.90 0.89 7.47
N PHE A 118 -7.37 -0.28 7.14
CA PHE A 118 -8.14 -1.48 6.80
C PHE A 118 -7.77 -2.64 7.70
N TYR A 119 -8.73 -3.52 7.96
CA TYR A 119 -8.60 -4.68 8.84
C TYR A 119 -9.42 -5.84 8.26
N ALA A 120 -8.81 -7.02 8.15
CA ALA A 120 -9.53 -8.22 7.70
C ALA A 120 -8.96 -9.48 8.34
N CYS A 121 -9.72 -10.58 8.29
CA CYS A 121 -9.30 -11.88 8.80
C CYS A 121 -8.34 -12.64 7.85
N CYS A 122 -8.23 -12.21 6.60
CA CYS A 122 -7.30 -12.77 5.61
C CYS A 122 -6.83 -11.70 4.63
N ILE A 123 -5.74 -11.99 3.91
CA ILE A 123 -5.12 -11.06 2.99
C ILE A 123 -6.01 -10.78 1.76
N GLU A 124 -6.82 -11.74 1.34
CA GLU A 124 -7.71 -11.62 0.19
C GLU A 124 -8.78 -10.55 0.39
N HIS A 125 -9.52 -10.64 1.51
CA HIS A 125 -10.53 -9.65 1.86
C HIS A 125 -9.89 -8.28 2.14
N LEU A 126 -8.73 -8.24 2.79
CA LEU A 126 -8.00 -6.98 3.00
C LEU A 126 -7.69 -6.30 1.65
N CYS A 127 -7.24 -7.07 0.67
CA CYS A 127 -6.92 -6.55 -0.65
C CYS A 127 -8.18 -6.08 -1.39
N GLU A 128 -9.32 -6.74 -1.23
CA GLU A 128 -10.58 -6.31 -1.85
C GLU A 128 -10.98 -4.91 -1.40
N ASP A 129 -10.97 -4.64 -0.08
CA ASP A 129 -11.28 -3.33 0.47
C ASP A 129 -10.28 -2.26 0.02
N VAL A 130 -8.98 -2.59 0.03
CA VAL A 130 -7.92 -1.68 -0.42
C VAL A 130 -8.04 -1.37 -1.92
N ILE A 131 -8.35 -2.37 -2.75
CA ILE A 131 -8.52 -2.20 -4.20
C ILE A 131 -9.72 -1.30 -4.49
N GLU A 132 -10.84 -1.48 -3.79
CA GLU A 132 -12.01 -0.61 -3.93
C GLU A 132 -11.67 0.86 -3.60
N ALA A 133 -10.94 1.08 -2.51
CA ALA A 133 -10.50 2.42 -2.10
C ALA A 133 -9.53 3.04 -3.13
N ILE A 134 -8.60 2.26 -3.68
CA ILE A 134 -7.71 2.71 -4.76
C ILE A 134 -8.52 3.06 -6.02
N GLY A 135 -9.51 2.25 -6.38
CA GLY A 135 -10.41 2.51 -7.50
C GLY A 135 -11.13 3.86 -7.36
N THR A 136 -11.63 4.15 -6.15
CA THR A 136 -12.24 5.44 -5.81
C THR A 136 -11.24 6.59 -5.94
N ALA A 137 -10.02 6.44 -5.42
CA ALA A 137 -8.98 7.47 -5.52
C ALA A 137 -8.57 7.75 -6.98
N LEU A 138 -8.44 6.71 -7.81
CA LEU A 138 -8.15 6.83 -9.23
C LEU A 138 -9.28 7.51 -10.01
N TYR A 139 -10.53 7.22 -9.66
CA TYR A 139 -11.69 7.92 -10.22
C TYR A 139 -11.64 9.42 -9.91
N VAL A 140 -11.40 9.80 -8.65
CA VAL A 140 -11.25 11.20 -8.24
C VAL A 140 -10.10 11.88 -8.99
N TRP A 141 -8.94 11.22 -9.09
CA TRP A 141 -7.79 11.75 -9.82
C TRP A 141 -8.11 12.02 -11.30
N ASN A 142 -8.79 11.09 -11.99
CA ASN A 142 -9.18 11.27 -13.39
C ASN A 142 -10.13 12.47 -13.56
N ARG A 143 -11.14 12.60 -12.68
CA ARG A 143 -12.10 13.72 -12.71
C ARG A 143 -11.40 15.07 -12.55
N LEU A 144 -10.41 15.15 -11.66
CA LEU A 144 -9.65 16.38 -11.46
C LEU A 144 -8.79 16.73 -12.68
N ARG A 145 -8.23 15.75 -13.41
CA ARG A 145 -7.47 16.00 -14.65
C ARG A 145 -8.36 16.51 -15.78
N GLU A 146 -9.56 15.98 -15.91
CA GLU A 146 -10.53 16.43 -16.92
C GLU A 146 -10.98 17.88 -16.67
N GLY A 147 -11.29 18.23 -15.41
CA GLY A 147 -11.71 19.59 -15.06
C GLY A 147 -10.61 20.66 -15.14
N THR A 148 -9.33 20.27 -15.24
CA THR A 148 -8.22 21.22 -15.43
C THR A 148 -7.99 21.55 -16.93
N ARG A 149 -8.67 20.83 -17.84
CA ARG A 149 -8.50 21.00 -19.30
C ARG A 149 -9.59 21.86 -19.96
N SER A 150 -10.56 22.34 -19.19
CA SER A 150 -11.63 23.26 -19.60
C SER A 150 -11.31 24.69 -19.17
#